data_AF-A0A924MP39-F1
#
_entry.id   AF-A0A924MP39-F1
#
_cell.length_a   1.000
_cell.length_b   1.000
_cell.length_c   1.000
_cell.angle_alpha   90.00
_cell.angle_beta   90.00
_cell.angle_gamma   90.00
#
_symmetry.space_group_name_H-M   'P 1'
#
loop_
_entity.id
_entity.type
_entity.pdbx_description
1 polymer ?
#
loop_
_entity_poly.entity_id
_entity_poly.type
_entity_poly.pdbx_seq_one_letter_code
_entity_poly.pdbx_strand_id
1 'polypeptide(L)'
;MTALLDSLQASFDALPDGAIDARGLGKMRRSAMQQSLRDGLPTQRSERWKYTSLRALSARRFVGDATTPSLHPAAIADIPSPRLVFVNGRFDAGL
;
A
#
# COMPACT_ATOMS: atom_id res chain seq x y z
N MET A 1 10.22 -9.16 -14.01
CA MET A 1 9.48 -8.40 -12.98
C MET A 1 8.18 -9.16 -12.70
N THR A 2 7.72 -9.23 -11.45
CA THR A 2 6.53 -10.04 -11.08
C THR A 2 5.23 -9.28 -11.35
N ALA A 3 4.12 -9.99 -11.61
CA ALA A 3 2.81 -9.37 -11.85
C ALA A 3 2.38 -8.38 -10.74
N LEU A 4 2.76 -8.66 -9.49
CA LEU A 4 2.57 -7.75 -8.36
C LEU A 4 3.27 -6.41 -8.59
N LEU A 5 4.60 -6.41 -8.70
CA LEU A 5 5.41 -5.20 -8.86
C LEU A 5 5.03 -4.41 -10.11
N ASP A 6 4.71 -5.07 -11.23
CA ASP A 6 4.25 -4.40 -12.45
C ASP A 6 2.94 -3.62 -12.19
N SER A 7 2.00 -4.25 -11.47
CA SER A 7 0.72 -3.60 -11.15
C SER A 7 0.86 -2.47 -10.11
N LEU A 8 1.78 -2.60 -9.16
CA LEU A 8 2.09 -1.55 -8.19
C LEU A 8 2.80 -0.36 -8.85
N GLN A 9 3.73 -0.61 -9.77
CA GLN A 9 4.37 0.45 -10.56
C GLN A 9 3.33 1.22 -11.38
N ALA A 10 2.50 0.50 -12.14
CA ALA A 10 1.45 1.13 -12.93
C ALA A 10 0.49 1.96 -12.06
N SER A 11 0.13 1.46 -10.88
CA SER A 11 -0.71 2.21 -9.94
C SER A 11 0.01 3.45 -9.38
N PHE A 12 1.31 3.36 -9.10
CA PHE A 12 2.11 4.49 -8.61
C PHE A 12 2.28 5.57 -9.68
N ASP A 13 2.55 5.18 -10.92
CA ASP A 13 2.73 6.09 -12.06
C ASP A 13 1.41 6.81 -12.42
N ALA A 14 0.26 6.19 -12.12
CA ALA A 14 -1.06 6.80 -12.31
C ALA A 14 -1.46 7.77 -11.19
N LEU A 15 -0.70 7.88 -10.10
CA LEU A 15 -1.01 8.82 -9.02
C LEU A 15 -0.71 10.27 -9.46
N PRO A 16 -1.57 11.24 -9.08
CA PRO A 16 -1.26 12.65 -9.29
C PRO A 16 0.02 13.06 -8.55
N ASP A 17 0.84 13.93 -9.15
CA ASP A 17 2.08 14.42 -8.52
C ASP A 17 1.82 15.03 -7.13
N GLY A 18 0.72 15.77 -6.95
CA GLY A 18 0.34 16.31 -5.65
C GLY A 18 0.12 15.24 -4.57
N ALA A 19 -0.34 14.04 -4.95
CA ALA A 19 -0.49 12.92 -4.03
C ALA A 19 0.87 12.29 -3.70
N ILE A 20 1.77 12.18 -4.68
CA ILE A 20 3.13 11.65 -4.50
C ILE A 20 3.96 12.61 -3.64
N ASP A 21 3.91 13.91 -3.91
CA ASP A 21 4.68 14.95 -3.24
C ASP A 21 4.03 15.44 -1.93
N ALA A 22 2.84 14.95 -1.59
CA ALA A 22 2.14 15.29 -0.36
C ALA A 22 3.07 15.22 0.87
N ARG A 23 3.02 16.26 1.69
CA ARG A 23 3.86 16.43 2.89
C ARG A 23 5.37 16.47 2.60
N GLY A 24 5.78 16.78 1.36
CA GLY A 24 7.19 16.87 0.95
C GLY A 24 7.87 15.51 0.78
N LEU A 25 7.11 14.41 0.70
CA LEU A 25 7.65 13.05 0.72
C LEU A 25 7.94 12.45 -0.65
N GLY A 26 7.70 13.17 -1.75
CA GLY A 26 7.71 12.55 -3.08
C GLY A 26 9.08 12.04 -3.52
N LYS A 27 10.19 12.71 -3.16
CA LYS A 27 11.53 12.17 -3.42
C LYS A 27 11.73 10.81 -2.74
N MET A 28 11.30 10.69 -1.48
CA MET A 28 11.42 9.46 -0.70
C MET A 28 10.55 8.35 -1.31
N ARG A 29 9.31 8.66 -1.68
CA ARG A 29 8.37 7.71 -2.30
C ARG A 29 8.86 7.20 -3.66
N ARG A 30 9.30 8.10 -4.55
CA ARG A 30 9.88 7.73 -5.85
C ARG A 30 11.14 6.89 -5.65
N SER A 31 12.01 7.25 -4.70
CA SER A 31 13.20 6.45 -4.38
C SER A 31 12.86 5.05 -3.87
N ALA A 32 11.88 4.92 -2.97
CA ALA A 32 11.42 3.64 -2.45
C ALA A 32 10.80 2.75 -3.55
N MET A 33 10.03 3.33 -4.46
CA MET A 33 9.48 2.60 -5.60
C MET A 33 10.60 2.07 -6.50
N GLN A 34 11.59 2.91 -6.82
CA GLN A 34 12.75 2.51 -7.63
C GLN A 34 13.61 1.44 -6.94
N GLN A 35 13.82 1.54 -5.63
CA GLN A 35 14.48 0.48 -4.84
C GLN A 35 13.72 -0.84 -4.94
N SER A 36 12.39 -0.81 -4.77
CA SER A 36 11.54 -2.01 -4.84
C SER A 36 11.59 -2.69 -6.22
N LEU A 37 11.66 -1.91 -7.31
CA LEU A 37 11.80 -2.45 -8.67
C LEU A 37 13.17 -3.08 -8.91
N ARG A 38 14.25 -2.45 -8.41
CA ARG A 38 15.61 -2.98 -8.52
C ARG A 38 15.81 -4.25 -7.72
N ASP A 39 15.36 -4.26 -6.47
CA ASP A 39 15.60 -5.36 -5.53
C ASP A 39 14.63 -6.52 -5.76
N GLY A 40 13.46 -6.23 -6.32
CA GLY A 40 12.41 -7.21 -6.57
C GLY A 40 11.76 -7.73 -5.29
N LEU A 41 11.01 -8.83 -5.41
CA LEU A 41 10.48 -9.53 -4.25
C LEU A 41 11.50 -10.55 -3.72
N PRO A 42 11.63 -10.68 -2.39
CA PRO A 42 12.50 -11.67 -1.81
C PRO A 42 12.01 -13.08 -2.13
N THR A 43 12.95 -14.02 -2.19
CA THR A 43 12.68 -15.44 -2.45
C THR A 43 12.92 -16.24 -1.19
N GLN A 44 12.48 -17.51 -1.15
CA GLN A 44 12.77 -18.40 -0.02
C GLN A 44 14.26 -18.72 0.16
N ARG A 45 15.14 -18.30 -0.78
CA ARG A 45 16.59 -18.33 -0.60
C ARG A 45 17.08 -17.25 0.37
N SER A 46 16.32 -16.18 0.56
CA SER A 46 16.60 -15.15 1.55
C SER A 46 16.26 -15.68 2.93
N GLU A 47 17.21 -15.62 3.87
CA GLU A 47 17.07 -16.19 5.23
C GLU A 47 15.78 -15.75 5.93
N ARG A 48 15.48 -14.44 5.85
CA ARG A 48 14.26 -13.83 6.41
C ARG A 48 12.95 -14.35 5.82
N TRP A 49 12.99 -15.01 4.66
CA TRP A 49 11.80 -15.44 3.90
C TRP A 49 11.72 -16.96 3.69
N LYS A 50 12.62 -17.73 4.30
CA LYS A 50 12.70 -19.19 4.17
C LYS A 50 11.35 -19.88 4.38
N TYR A 51 10.58 -19.39 5.36
CA TYR A 51 9.30 -19.97 5.78
C TYR A 51 8.08 -19.12 5.40
N THR A 52 8.25 -18.05 4.64
CA THR A 52 7.17 -17.14 4.24
C THR A 52 7.16 -16.99 2.73
N SER A 53 6.53 -17.92 2.03
CA SER A 53 6.49 -17.89 0.57
C SER A 53 5.63 -16.72 0.05
N LEU A 54 6.23 -15.87 -0.78
CA LEU A 54 5.53 -14.79 -1.49
C LEU A 54 4.99 -15.21 -2.86
N ARG A 55 5.13 -16.48 -3.26
CA ARG A 55 4.81 -16.93 -4.62
C ARG A 55 3.37 -16.58 -5.02
N ALA A 56 2.39 -16.89 -4.17
CA ALA A 56 0.98 -16.62 -4.44
C ALA A 56 0.71 -15.10 -4.56
N LEU A 57 1.33 -14.29 -3.71
CA LEU A 57 1.20 -12.84 -3.76
C LEU A 57 1.83 -12.26 -5.04
N SER A 58 3.03 -12.72 -5.40
CA SER A 58 3.80 -12.24 -6.55
C SER A 58 3.09 -12.45 -7.90
N ALA A 59 2.24 -13.49 -7.97
CA ALA A 59 1.49 -13.84 -9.17
C ALA A 59 0.22 -12.99 -9.35
N ARG A 60 -0.20 -12.22 -8.35
CA ARG A 60 -1.43 -11.41 -8.39
C ARG A 60 -1.16 -10.01 -8.91
N ARG A 61 -2.13 -9.46 -9.63
CA ARG A 61 -2.20 -8.04 -9.96
C ARG A 61 -3.10 -7.32 -8.98
N PHE A 62 -2.74 -6.09 -8.65
CA PHE A 62 -3.49 -5.21 -7.77
C PHE A 62 -3.86 -3.93 -8.50
N VAL A 63 -4.97 -3.33 -8.07
CA VAL A 63 -5.41 -2.01 -8.52
C VAL A 63 -5.69 -1.17 -7.29
N GLY A 64 -5.34 0.12 -7.34
CA GLY A 64 -5.74 1.06 -6.31
C GLY A 64 -7.25 1.30 -6.40
N ASP A 65 -7.95 1.23 -5.26
CA ASP A 65 -9.35 1.64 -5.19
C ASP A 65 -9.42 3.15 -4.93
N ALA A 66 -10.14 3.86 -5.80
CA ALA A 66 -10.37 5.29 -5.66
C ALA A 66 -11.48 5.59 -4.65
N THR A 67 -12.33 4.61 -4.34
CA THR A 67 -13.53 4.82 -3.54
C THR A 67 -13.28 4.49 -2.08
N THR A 68 -13.67 5.41 -1.20
CA THR A 68 -13.76 5.15 0.23
C THR A 68 -15.14 4.55 0.51
N PRO A 69 -15.25 3.27 0.91
CA PRO A 69 -16.53 2.72 1.33
C PRO A 69 -17.03 3.43 2.59
N SER A 70 -18.35 3.58 2.69
CA SER A 70 -18.99 4.01 3.93
C SER A 70 -18.86 2.89 4.97
N LEU A 71 -18.29 3.22 6.13
CA LEU A 71 -18.12 2.29 7.24
C LEU A 71 -19.06 2.65 8.39
N HIS A 72 -19.61 1.64 9.05
CA HIS A 72 -20.42 1.82 10.24
C HIS A 72 -19.59 1.48 11.49
N PRO A 73 -19.32 2.43 12.42
CA PRO A 73 -18.35 2.24 13.50
C PRO A 73 -18.87 1.39 14.68
N ALA A 74 -20.05 0.76 14.56
CA ALA A 74 -20.71 0.05 15.66
C ALA A 74 -19.83 -1.00 16.36
N ALA A 75 -18.97 -1.70 15.61
CA ALA A 75 -18.13 -2.77 16.18
C ALA A 75 -17.12 -2.28 17.23
N ILE A 76 -16.86 -0.97 17.27
CA ILE A 76 -15.85 -0.34 18.15
C ILE A 76 -16.41 0.88 18.89
N ALA A 77 -17.73 1.08 18.90
CA ALA A 77 -18.37 2.27 19.44
C ALA A 77 -18.13 2.43 20.96
N ASP A 78 -18.03 1.32 21.68
CA ASP A 78 -17.89 1.29 23.14
C ASP A 78 -16.44 1.39 23.64
N ILE A 79 -15.49 1.68 22.75
CA ILE A 79 -14.08 1.87 23.11
C ILE A 79 -13.82 3.35 23.39
N PRO A 80 -13.74 3.80 24.66
CA PRO A 80 -13.50 5.21 24.97
C PRO A 80 -12.05 5.59 24.61
N SER A 81 -11.86 6.28 23.47
CA SER A 81 -10.53 6.74 23.04
C SER A 81 -10.59 7.81 21.94
N PRO A 82 -9.53 8.62 21.76
CA PRO A 82 -9.33 9.41 20.55
C PRO A 82 -9.22 8.49 19.33
N ARG A 83 -10.01 8.76 18.29
CA ARG A 83 -10.09 7.92 17.08
C ARG A 83 -9.48 8.60 15.86
N LEU A 84 -8.68 7.85 15.12
CA LEU A 84 -8.20 8.20 13.78
C LEU A 84 -8.61 7.07 12.83
N VAL A 85 -9.46 7.37 11.84
CA VAL A 85 -9.95 6.37 10.90
C VAL A 85 -9.17 6.45 9.60
N PHE A 86 -8.76 5.27 9.10
CA PHE A 86 -8.15 5.14 7.78
C PHE A 86 -8.91 4.08 6.98
N VAL A 87 -9.48 4.48 5.85
CA VAL A 87 -10.23 3.60 4.97
C VAL A 87 -9.50 3.51 3.64
N ASN A 88 -9.12 2.29 3.23
CA ASN A 88 -8.32 2.04 2.03
C ASN A 88 -7.07 2.97 1.93
N GLY A 89 -6.45 3.25 3.08
CA GLY A 89 -5.25 4.09 3.18
C GLY A 89 -5.49 5.61 3.21
N ARG A 90 -6.75 6.07 3.22
CA ARG A 90 -7.11 7.50 3.32
C ARG A 90 -7.63 7.84 4.71
N PHE A 91 -7.17 8.96 5.27
CA PHE A 91 -7.68 9.49 6.53
C PHE A 91 -9.13 9.96 6.36
N ASP A 92 -10.01 9.52 7.25
CA ASP A 92 -11.39 9.97 7.36
C ASP A 92 -11.58 10.64 8.73
N ALA A 93 -11.95 11.91 8.72
CA ALA A 93 -12.21 12.69 9.92
C ALA A 93 -13.70 12.71 10.31
N GLY A 94 -14.58 12.21 9.44
CA GLY A 94 -16.03 12.17 9.65
C GLY A 94 -16.51 10.91 10.34
N LEU A 95 -15.65 9.89 10.41
CA LEU A 95 -15.80 8.67 11.21
C LEU A 95 -14.86 8.70 12.40
#